data_AF-A0A382R3I4-F1
#
_entry.id   AF-A0A382R3I4-F1
#
_cell.length_a   1.000
_cell.length_b   1.000
_cell.length_c   1.000
_cell.angle_alpha   90.00
_cell.angle_beta   90.00
_cell.angle_gamma   90.00
#
_symmetry.space_group_name_H-M   'P 1'
#
loop_
_entity.id
_entity.type
_entity.pdbx_description
1 polymer ?
#
loop_
_entity_poly.entity_id
_entity_poly.type
_entity_poly.pdbx_seq_one_letter_code
_entity_poly.pdbx_strand_id
1 'polypeptide(L)'
;MTLDEFQIKFLKFAEESVEPLKDDGYPVCPYAKSARIKKALQFIDARDNVLALESFDHVKYQMAICWLGDVDDMSFIEKTCEELREKHPHLLYFTSTRTSGNFVKNFTDCVFIQRKSDLLEKRKHLHENTTYYDSWPVDYYNLIMGH
;
A
#
# COMPACT_ATOMS: atom_id res chain seq x y z
N MET A 1 12.81 1.23 16.77
CA MET A 1 13.02 1.58 15.35
C MET A 1 12.78 3.09 15.20
N THR A 2 13.61 3.79 14.44
CA THR A 2 13.39 5.18 14.02
C THR A 2 12.69 5.23 12.65
N LEU A 3 12.22 6.40 12.22
CA LEU A 3 11.63 6.54 10.88
C LEU A 3 12.64 6.19 9.78
N ASP A 4 13.90 6.61 9.89
CA ASP A 4 14.93 6.29 8.88
C ASP A 4 15.22 4.79 8.81
N GLU A 5 15.30 4.12 9.96
CA GLU A 5 15.46 2.66 10.03
C GLU A 5 14.25 1.94 9.41
N PHE A 6 13.04 2.45 9.65
CA PHE A 6 11.83 1.94 9.02
C PHE A 6 11.88 2.09 7.50
N GLN A 7 12.26 3.26 6.97
CA GLN A 7 12.35 3.49 5.53
C GLN A 7 13.30 2.51 4.86
N ILE A 8 14.50 2.34 5.42
CA ILE A 8 15.50 1.41 4.91
C ILE A 8 14.95 -0.02 4.91
N LYS A 9 14.36 -0.46 6.03
CA LYS A 9 13.79 -1.80 6.13
C LYS A 9 12.61 -2.00 5.20
N PHE A 10 11.75 -1.01 5.03
CA PHE A 10 10.59 -1.08 4.15
C PHE A 10 11.01 -1.20 2.69
N LEU A 11 11.99 -0.39 2.25
CA LEU A 11 12.51 -0.48 0.89
C LEU A 11 13.18 -1.83 0.62
N LYS A 12 13.92 -2.35 1.59
CA LYS A 12 14.51 -3.68 1.51
C LYS A 12 13.44 -4.78 1.44
N PHE A 13 12.43 -4.71 2.28
CA PHE A 13 11.28 -5.61 2.26
C PHE A 13 10.55 -5.59 0.90
N ALA A 14 10.32 -4.39 0.34
CA ALA A 14 9.70 -4.27 -0.97
C ALA A 14 10.54 -4.96 -2.06
N GLU A 15 11.85 -4.74 -2.06
CA GLU A 15 12.79 -5.36 -3.01
C GLU A 15 12.87 -6.89 -2.86
N GLU A 16 12.82 -7.41 -1.65
CA GLU A 16 13.03 -8.84 -1.37
C GLU A 16 11.73 -9.66 -1.36
N SER A 17 10.58 -9.04 -1.15
CA SER A 17 9.29 -9.77 -0.98
C SER A 17 8.20 -9.33 -1.95
N VAL A 18 8.19 -8.06 -2.39
CA VAL A 18 7.11 -7.52 -3.23
C VAL A 18 7.47 -7.49 -4.71
N GLU A 19 8.72 -7.17 -5.02
CA GLU A 19 9.27 -7.06 -6.37
C GLU A 19 9.67 -8.39 -7.06
N PRO A 20 10.02 -9.49 -6.35
CA PRO A 20 10.32 -10.75 -7.00
C PRO A 20 9.09 -11.35 -7.69
N LEU A 21 9.33 -12.11 -8.76
CA LEU A 21 8.27 -12.80 -9.49
C LEU A 21 7.72 -13.97 -8.67
N LYS A 22 6.39 -14.10 -8.64
CA LYS A 22 5.69 -15.30 -8.21
C LYS A 22 5.76 -16.37 -9.32
N ASP A 23 5.20 -17.54 -9.06
CA ASP A 23 5.16 -18.67 -10.00
C ASP A 23 4.43 -18.34 -11.32
N ASP A 24 3.53 -17.36 -11.30
CA ASP A 24 2.80 -16.88 -12.50
C ASP A 24 3.62 -15.91 -13.36
N GLY A 25 4.88 -15.63 -13.01
CA GLY A 25 5.75 -14.72 -13.74
C GLY A 25 5.50 -13.24 -13.47
N TYR A 26 4.62 -12.90 -12.52
CA TYR A 26 4.38 -11.51 -12.10
C TYR A 26 4.83 -11.27 -10.66
N PRO A 27 5.33 -10.06 -10.34
CA PRO A 27 5.61 -9.71 -8.95
C PRO A 27 4.32 -9.51 -8.15
N VAL A 28 4.43 -9.47 -6.82
CA VAL A 28 3.27 -9.20 -5.95
C VAL A 28 2.66 -7.84 -6.26
N CYS A 29 3.50 -6.83 -6.55
CA CYS A 29 3.05 -5.54 -7.09
C CYS A 29 3.90 -5.14 -8.32
N PRO A 30 3.33 -5.19 -9.56
CA PRO A 30 4.02 -4.83 -10.81
C PRO A 30 4.66 -3.44 -10.85
N TYR A 31 4.16 -2.51 -10.04
CA TYR A 31 4.63 -1.13 -10.04
C TYR A 31 5.60 -0.80 -8.88
N ALA A 32 5.86 -1.75 -7.96
CA ALA A 32 6.66 -1.49 -6.75
C ALA A 32 8.08 -1.05 -7.08
N LYS A 33 8.76 -1.79 -7.98
CA LYS A 33 10.12 -1.46 -8.42
C LYS A 33 10.23 -0.07 -9.04
N SER A 34 9.28 0.30 -9.91
CA SER A 34 9.28 1.63 -10.52
C SER A 34 9.05 2.72 -9.47
N ALA A 35 8.18 2.50 -8.48
CA ALA A 35 7.92 3.47 -7.42
C ALA A 35 9.16 3.70 -6.55
N ARG A 36 9.89 2.61 -6.21
CA ARG A 36 11.15 2.67 -5.47
C ARG A 36 12.24 3.42 -6.23
N ILE A 37 12.52 3.03 -7.49
CA ILE A 37 13.59 3.65 -8.29
C ILE A 37 13.33 5.13 -8.54
N LYS A 38 12.06 5.51 -8.82
CA LYS A 38 11.67 6.91 -9.04
C LYS A 38 11.56 7.74 -7.76
N LYS A 39 11.81 7.14 -6.58
CA LYS A 39 11.62 7.77 -5.26
C LYS A 39 10.22 8.40 -5.11
N ALA A 40 9.22 7.68 -5.61
CA ALA A 40 7.83 8.15 -5.68
C ALA A 40 7.04 7.92 -4.38
N LEU A 41 7.69 7.40 -3.33
CA LEU A 41 7.10 7.10 -2.03
C LEU A 41 7.41 8.22 -1.03
N GLN A 42 6.39 8.69 -0.33
CA GLN A 42 6.55 9.47 0.89
C GLN A 42 6.48 8.54 2.09
N PHE A 43 7.35 8.73 3.07
CA PHE A 43 7.29 8.00 4.33
C PHE A 43 6.86 8.93 5.45
N ILE A 44 5.89 8.50 6.25
CA ILE A 44 5.28 9.29 7.31
C ILE A 44 5.31 8.48 8.60
N ASP A 45 5.78 9.07 9.70
CA ASP A 45 5.66 8.48 11.03
C ASP A 45 4.28 8.82 11.61
N ALA A 46 3.44 7.80 11.83
CA ALA A 46 2.09 7.95 12.32
C ALA A 46 1.86 7.20 13.64
N ARG A 47 2.92 6.72 14.29
CA ARG A 47 2.86 5.90 15.51
C ARG A 47 2.16 6.61 16.67
N ASP A 48 2.55 7.86 16.91
CA ASP A 48 2.03 8.65 18.04
C ASP A 48 0.80 9.49 17.65
N ASN A 49 0.52 9.63 16.35
CA ASN A 49 -0.58 10.43 15.84
C ASN A 49 -1.04 9.96 14.46
N VAL A 50 -2.17 9.26 14.40
CA VAL A 50 -2.78 8.80 13.14
C VAL A 50 -3.20 9.97 12.22
N LEU A 51 -3.43 11.18 12.74
CA LEU A 51 -3.76 12.34 11.89
C LEU A 51 -2.57 12.79 11.04
N ALA A 52 -1.36 12.29 11.30
CA ALA A 52 -0.20 12.52 10.42
C ALA A 52 -0.43 12.03 8.98
N LEU A 53 -1.39 11.11 8.77
CA LEU A 53 -1.84 10.65 7.44
C LEU A 53 -2.24 11.81 6.51
N GLU A 54 -2.73 12.93 7.05
CA GLU A 54 -3.10 14.12 6.27
C GLU A 54 -1.90 14.85 5.64
N SER A 55 -0.67 14.55 6.08
CA SER A 55 0.56 15.17 5.55
C SER A 55 1.01 14.60 4.19
N PHE A 56 0.23 13.70 3.58
CA PHE A 56 0.54 13.14 2.28
C PHE A 56 0.50 14.20 1.16
N ASP A 57 1.67 14.49 0.60
CA ASP A 57 1.86 15.33 -0.58
C ASP A 57 1.64 14.50 -1.86
N HIS A 58 0.35 14.34 -2.20
CA HIS A 58 -0.14 13.62 -3.37
C HIS A 58 0.13 14.34 -4.71
N VAL A 59 0.71 15.55 -4.68
CA VAL A 59 1.17 16.27 -5.86
C VAL A 59 2.57 15.80 -6.23
N LYS A 60 3.45 15.70 -5.24
CA LYS A 60 4.85 15.29 -5.43
C LYS A 60 5.05 13.79 -5.46
N TYR A 61 4.30 13.04 -4.65
CA TYR A 61 4.49 11.60 -4.46
C TYR A 61 3.30 10.81 -5.02
N GLN A 62 3.56 9.57 -5.45
CA GLN A 62 2.52 8.67 -5.95
C GLN A 62 1.77 7.97 -4.80
N MET A 63 2.49 7.69 -3.71
CA MET A 63 1.97 6.95 -2.57
C MET A 63 2.68 7.40 -1.29
N ALA A 64 1.96 7.42 -0.18
CA ALA A 64 2.53 7.48 1.16
C ALA A 64 2.50 6.10 1.83
N ILE A 65 3.56 5.81 2.56
CA ILE A 65 3.72 4.69 3.47
C ILE A 65 3.74 5.28 4.88
N CYS A 66 2.61 5.22 5.57
CA CYS A 66 2.44 5.73 6.93
C CYS A 66 2.72 4.60 7.93
N TRP A 67 3.80 4.73 8.69
CA TRP A 67 4.23 3.73 9.66
C TRP A 67 3.47 3.86 10.98
N LEU A 68 2.87 2.77 11.43
CA LEU A 68 2.09 2.71 12.67
C LEU A 68 2.81 1.96 13.79
N GLY A 69 3.96 1.33 13.50
CA GLY A 69 4.57 0.39 14.42
C GLY A 69 3.81 -0.93 14.44
N ASP A 70 3.77 -1.55 15.61
CA ASP A 70 3.14 -2.84 15.82
C ASP A 70 1.89 -2.62 16.67
N VAL A 71 0.74 -2.53 16.00
CA VAL A 71 -0.53 -2.13 16.60
C VAL A 71 -1.36 -3.37 16.91
N ASP A 72 -1.90 -3.45 18.13
CA ASP A 72 -2.74 -4.57 18.57
C ASP A 72 -4.21 -4.41 18.15
N ASP A 73 -4.72 -3.17 18.13
CA ASP A 73 -6.09 -2.84 17.72
C ASP A 73 -6.12 -1.79 16.60
N MET A 74 -6.55 -2.22 15.42
CA MET A 74 -6.64 -1.39 14.23
C MET A 74 -7.94 -0.58 14.14
N SER A 75 -8.92 -0.79 15.03
CA SER A 75 -10.28 -0.23 14.90
C SER A 75 -10.28 1.29 14.79
N PHE A 76 -9.49 1.98 15.60
CA PHE A 76 -9.37 3.44 15.55
C PHE A 76 -8.70 3.94 14.26
N ILE A 77 -7.71 3.20 13.76
CA ILE A 77 -6.98 3.53 12.54
C ILE A 77 -7.88 3.34 11.32
N GLU A 78 -8.65 2.25 11.28
CA GLU A 78 -9.60 1.96 10.21
C GLU A 78 -10.71 3.01 10.16
N LYS A 79 -11.30 3.36 11.32
CA LYS A 79 -12.27 4.45 11.40
C LYS A 79 -11.70 5.78 10.91
N THR A 80 -10.47 6.12 11.31
CA THR A 80 -9.80 7.34 10.83
C THR A 80 -9.58 7.29 9.31
N CYS A 81 -9.20 6.13 8.76
CA CYS A 81 -9.04 5.95 7.33
C CYS A 81 -10.36 6.13 6.56
N GLU A 82 -11.49 5.73 7.13
CA GLU A 82 -12.84 5.96 6.57
C GLU A 82 -13.17 7.45 6.56
N GLU A 83 -13.01 8.15 7.68
CA GLU A 83 -13.24 9.59 7.79
C GLU A 83 -12.36 10.40 6.81
N LEU A 84 -11.08 10.04 6.69
CA LEU A 84 -10.16 10.67 5.73
C LEU A 84 -10.52 10.37 4.28
N ARG A 85 -11.07 9.19 3.99
CA ARG A 85 -11.54 8.82 2.66
C ARG A 85 -12.78 9.62 2.24
N GLU A 86 -13.68 9.92 3.18
CA GLU A 86 -14.82 10.82 2.94
C GLU A 86 -14.36 12.25 2.69
N LYS A 87 -13.39 12.73 3.48
CA LYS A 87 -12.80 14.07 3.34
C LYS A 87 -12.00 14.24 2.05
N HIS A 88 -11.28 13.20 1.64
CA HIS A 88 -10.41 13.19 0.46
C HIS A 88 -10.80 12.07 -0.51
N PRO A 89 -11.94 12.19 -1.22
CA PRO A 89 -12.49 11.10 -2.01
C PRO A 89 -11.64 10.70 -3.22
N HIS A 90 -10.64 11.50 -3.59
CA HIS A 90 -9.66 11.21 -4.65
C HIS A 90 -8.47 10.36 -4.16
N LEU A 91 -8.33 10.15 -2.84
CA LEU A 91 -7.30 9.33 -2.22
C LEU A 91 -7.89 8.01 -1.70
N LEU A 92 -7.14 6.94 -1.85
CA LEU A 92 -7.42 5.66 -1.23
C LEU A 92 -6.53 5.49 -0.01
N TYR A 93 -7.14 5.05 1.10
CA TYR A 93 -6.47 4.69 2.34
C TYR A 93 -6.72 3.20 2.58
N PHE A 94 -5.69 2.41 2.84
CA PHE A 94 -5.86 1.01 3.22
C PHE A 94 -4.74 0.54 4.15
N THR A 95 -5.06 -0.41 5.00
CA THR A 95 -4.12 -0.97 5.99
C THR A 95 -3.30 -2.10 5.35
N SER A 96 -2.03 -2.16 5.73
CA SER A 96 -1.09 -3.22 5.36
C SER A 96 -0.34 -3.63 6.63
N THR A 97 -0.84 -4.71 7.25
CA THR A 97 -0.46 -5.16 8.59
C THR A 97 0.39 -6.44 8.56
N ARG A 98 0.87 -6.84 9.73
CA ARG A 98 1.61 -8.10 9.97
C ARG A 98 0.75 -9.34 9.74
N THR A 99 -0.57 -9.21 9.76
CA THR A 99 -1.51 -10.33 9.64
C THR A 99 -2.33 -10.29 8.35
N SER A 100 -2.51 -9.11 7.76
CA SER A 100 -3.24 -8.90 6.51
C SER A 100 -2.34 -9.07 5.29
N GLY A 101 -2.81 -9.79 4.28
CA GLY A 101 -2.15 -9.91 2.98
C GLY A 101 -2.22 -11.33 2.45
N ASN A 102 -2.75 -11.49 1.23
CA ASN A 102 -2.91 -12.80 0.61
C ASN A 102 -1.59 -13.38 0.09
N PHE A 103 -0.72 -12.53 -0.47
CA PHE A 103 0.56 -12.96 -1.05
C PHE A 103 1.75 -12.70 -0.13
N VAL A 104 1.78 -11.52 0.50
CA VAL A 104 2.86 -11.09 1.39
C VAL A 104 2.24 -10.32 2.53
N LYS A 105 2.72 -10.59 3.74
CA LYS A 105 2.37 -9.85 4.96
C LYS A 105 3.48 -8.87 5.28
N ASN A 106 3.10 -7.69 5.77
CA ASN A 106 4.07 -6.66 6.09
C ASN A 106 4.86 -7.03 7.36
N PHE A 107 6.07 -6.49 7.54
CA PHE A 107 6.86 -6.77 8.74
C PHE A 107 6.49 -5.87 9.94
N THR A 108 5.68 -4.84 9.69
CA THR A 108 5.15 -3.88 10.66
C THR A 108 3.85 -3.31 10.09
N ASP A 109 3.04 -2.65 10.92
CA ASP A 109 1.73 -2.17 10.50
C ASP A 109 1.85 -0.79 9.84
N CYS A 110 1.13 -0.62 8.73
CA CYS A 110 1.13 0.62 7.95
C CYS A 110 -0.26 0.98 7.45
N VAL A 111 -0.48 2.26 7.19
CA VAL A 111 -1.51 2.74 6.26
C VAL A 111 -0.82 3.15 4.97
N PHE A 112 -1.31 2.66 3.85
CA PHE A 112 -0.90 3.11 2.53
C PHE A 112 -1.93 4.10 1.99
N ILE A 113 -1.43 5.22 1.46
CA ILE A 113 -2.27 6.26 0.85
C ILE A 113 -1.83 6.44 -0.60
N GLN A 114 -2.75 6.41 -1.55
CA GLN A 114 -2.43 6.63 -2.97
C GLN A 114 -3.58 7.30 -3.71
N ARG A 115 -3.29 7.90 -4.86
CA ARG A 115 -4.33 8.49 -5.72
C ARG A 115 -5.21 7.40 -6.34
N LYS A 116 -6.53 7.55 -6.21
CA LYS A 116 -7.49 6.58 -6.79
C LYS A 116 -7.37 6.48 -8.30
N SER A 117 -7.21 7.61 -8.99
CA SER A 117 -7.10 7.62 -10.46
C SER A 117 -5.91 6.81 -10.97
N ASP A 118 -4.73 7.00 -10.38
CA ASP A 118 -3.50 6.27 -10.73
C ASP A 118 -3.66 4.76 -10.46
N LEU A 119 -4.30 4.40 -9.34
CA LEU A 119 -4.63 2.99 -9.05
C LEU A 119 -5.57 2.40 -10.10
N LEU A 120 -6.64 3.11 -10.47
CA LEU A 120 -7.62 2.63 -11.44
C LEU A 120 -7.00 2.47 -12.83
N GLU A 121 -6.15 3.40 -13.25
CA GLU A 121 -5.41 3.31 -14.51
C GLU A 121 -4.48 2.09 -14.53
N LYS A 122 -3.70 1.88 -13.47
CA LYS A 122 -2.85 0.71 -13.30
C LYS A 122 -3.64 -0.60 -13.30
N ARG A 123 -4.77 -0.65 -12.57
CA ARG A 123 -5.64 -1.82 -12.55
C ARG A 123 -6.22 -2.11 -13.92
N LYS A 124 -6.72 -1.10 -14.63
CA LYS A 124 -7.25 -1.22 -15.99
C LYS A 124 -6.20 -1.81 -16.92
N HIS A 125 -4.98 -1.29 -16.90
CA HIS A 125 -3.89 -1.84 -17.71
C HIS A 125 -3.60 -3.32 -17.39
N LEU A 126 -3.51 -3.67 -16.10
CA LEU A 126 -3.29 -5.05 -15.68
C LEU A 126 -4.43 -5.98 -16.10
N HIS A 127 -5.68 -5.49 -16.12
CA HIS A 127 -6.86 -6.26 -16.51
C HIS A 127 -6.97 -6.44 -18.03
N GLU A 128 -6.78 -5.35 -18.79
CA GLU A 128 -7.03 -5.33 -20.23
C GLU A 128 -5.83 -5.77 -21.08
N ASN A 129 -4.61 -5.70 -20.53
CA ASN A 129 -3.38 -5.90 -21.30
C ASN A 129 -2.47 -7.01 -20.77
N THR A 130 -2.83 -7.68 -19.67
CA THR A 130 -2.01 -8.71 -19.04
C THR A 130 -2.86 -9.85 -18.46
N THR A 131 -2.22 -10.95 -18.04
CA THR A 131 -2.87 -12.08 -17.33
C THR A 131 -2.61 -12.04 -15.82
N TYR A 132 -2.27 -10.87 -15.28
CA TYR A 132 -1.79 -10.69 -13.90
C TYR A 132 -2.78 -11.19 -12.83
N TYR A 133 -4.09 -11.06 -13.08
CA TYR A 133 -5.13 -11.44 -12.14
C TYR A 133 -5.61 -12.88 -12.30
N ASP A 134 -5.20 -13.60 -13.35
CA ASP A 134 -5.73 -14.93 -13.68
C ASP A 134 -5.39 -15.97 -12.59
N SER A 135 -4.29 -15.77 -11.87
CA SER A 135 -3.81 -16.62 -10.78
C SER A 135 -4.34 -16.22 -9.40
N TRP A 136 -5.10 -15.13 -9.29
CA TRP A 136 -5.53 -14.61 -7.99
C TRP A 136 -6.71 -15.42 -7.43
N PRO A 137 -6.73 -15.70 -6.11
CA PRO A 137 -7.93 -16.25 -5.48
C PRO A 137 -9.14 -15.35 -5.71
N VAL A 138 -10.26 -15.93 -6.15
CA VAL A 138 -11.47 -15.19 -6.55
C VAL A 138 -11.96 -14.26 -5.46
N ASP A 139 -12.02 -14.75 -4.21
CA ASP A 139 -12.47 -13.94 -3.07
C ASP A 139 -11.57 -12.73 -2.83
N TYR A 140 -10.26 -12.92 -2.98
CA TYR A 140 -9.28 -11.84 -2.84
C TYR A 140 -9.36 -10.83 -3.99
N TYR A 141 -9.55 -11.30 -5.22
CA TYR A 141 -9.76 -10.46 -6.39
C TYR A 141 -11.01 -9.58 -6.22
N ASN A 142 -12.15 -10.18 -5.85
CA ASN A 142 -13.41 -9.45 -5.66
C ASN A 142 -13.29 -8.39 -4.57
N LEU A 143 -12.68 -8.74 -3.43
CA LEU A 143 -12.41 -7.80 -2.33
C LEU A 143 -11.61 -6.58 -2.79
N ILE A 144 -10.52 -6.81 -3.54
CA ILE A 144 -9.63 -5.73 -3.99
C ILE A 144 -10.27 -4.87 -5.07
N MET A 145 -11.09 -5.47 -5.93
CA MET A 145 -11.77 -4.78 -7.02
C MET A 145 -13.07 -4.09 -6.57
N GLY A 146 -13.59 -4.42 -5.39
CA GLY A 146 -14.83 -3.86 -4.84
C GLY A 146 -16.09 -4.44 -5.49
N HIS A 147 -16.05 -5.73 -5.84
CA HIS A 147 -17.17 -6.50 -6.38
C HIS A 147 -17.94 -7.21 -5.28
#